data_AF-A0A173LXS7-F1
#
_entry.id   AF-A0A173LXS7-F1
#
_cell.length_a   1.000
_cell.length_b   1.000
_cell.length_c   1.000
_cell.angle_alpha   90.00
_cell.angle_beta   90.00
_cell.angle_gamma   90.00
#
_symmetry.space_group_name_H-M   'P 1'
#
loop_
_entity.id
_entity.type
_entity.pdbx_description
1 polymer ?
#
loop_
_entity_poly.entity_id
_entity_poly.type
_entity_poly.pdbx_seq_one_letter_code
_entity_poly.pdbx_strand_id
1 'polypeptide(L)'
;MLVMDEATLLAHAMRDYMRPFIGDSHLQLIEISMNAGEPYSALSTCMGIAQELSIALPPLFIEKITHLPSWNDFDREVLAEQAQQLPDWFRLAS
;
A
#
# COMPACT_ATOMS: atom_id res chain seq x y z
N MET A 1 -0.66 9.32 25.03
CA MET A 1 0.08 8.41 24.13
C MET A 1 -0.76 8.34 22.87
N LEU A 2 -0.33 9.00 21.79
CA LEU A 2 -1.04 8.99 20.51
C LEU A 2 -1.00 7.55 20.00
N VAL A 3 -2.13 6.86 20.04
CA VAL A 3 -2.29 5.59 19.33
C VAL A 3 -2.23 5.99 17.85
N MET A 4 -1.13 5.69 17.19
CA MET A 4 -1.01 5.92 15.75
C MET A 4 -2.03 5.03 15.06
N ASP A 5 -2.84 5.61 14.19
CA ASP A 5 -3.86 4.89 13.44
C ASP A 5 -3.20 3.77 12.61
N GLU A 6 -3.86 2.61 12.54
CA GLU A 6 -3.31 1.42 11.87
C GLU A 6 -3.06 1.70 10.38
N ALA A 7 -3.92 2.49 9.74
CA ALA A 7 -3.72 2.88 8.34
C ALA A 7 -2.49 3.76 8.18
N THR A 8 -2.23 4.70 9.10
CA THR A 8 -1.00 5.51 9.10
C THR A 8 0.23 4.62 9.22
N LEU A 9 0.24 3.67 10.16
CA LEU A 9 1.35 2.73 10.32
C LEU A 9 1.61 1.94 9.03
N LEU A 10 0.54 1.38 8.43
CA LEU A 10 0.64 0.61 7.19
C LEU A 10 1.11 1.47 6.02
N ALA A 11 0.65 2.71 5.89
CA ALA A 11 1.07 3.63 4.83
C ALA A 11 2.57 3.91 4.90
N HIS A 12 3.09 4.20 6.11
CA HIS A 12 4.53 4.36 6.32
C HIS A 12 5.31 3.07 5.97
N ALA A 13 4.87 1.93 6.48
CA ALA A 13 5.54 0.65 6.24
C ALA A 13 5.55 0.27 4.75
N MET A 14 4.45 0.50 4.04
CA MET A 14 4.32 0.21 2.62
C MET A 14 5.18 1.16 1.78
N ARG A 15 5.19 2.46 2.10
CA ARG A 15 6.09 3.43 1.46
C ARG A 15 7.56 3.05 1.63
N ASP A 16 7.97 2.68 2.83
CA ASP A 16 9.35 2.27 3.11
C ASP A 16 9.72 0.96 2.40
N TYR A 17 8.78 0.00 2.32
CA TYR A 17 8.95 -1.23 1.53
C TYR A 17 9.10 -0.94 0.04
N MET A 18 8.30 -0.03 -0.51
CA MET A 18 8.28 0.27 -1.94
C MET A 18 9.43 1.18 -2.39
N ARG A 19 9.97 2.02 -1.51
CA ARG A 19 11.07 2.97 -1.79
C ARG A 19 12.22 2.40 -2.64
N PRO A 20 12.79 1.20 -2.40
CA PRO A 20 13.87 0.66 -3.24
C PRO A 20 13.43 0.25 -4.66
N PHE A 21 12.13 0.12 -4.92
CA PHE A 21 11.59 -0.34 -6.20
C PHE A 21 11.02 0.79 -7.07
N ILE A 22 10.85 1.99 -6.50
CA ILE A 22 10.17 3.11 -7.15
C ILE A 22 11.09 4.33 -7.28
N GLY A 23 10.87 5.15 -8.31
CA GLY A 23 11.58 6.42 -8.48
C GLY A 23 11.00 7.56 -7.64
N ASP A 24 11.72 8.69 -7.60
CA ASP A 24 11.38 9.86 -6.78
C ASP A 24 9.98 10.43 -7.06
N SER A 25 9.50 10.38 -8.31
CA SER A 25 8.17 10.87 -8.68
C SER A 25 7.05 10.07 -8.00
N HIS A 26 7.17 8.73 -8.01
CA HIS A 26 6.23 7.83 -7.36
C HIS A 26 6.28 7.96 -5.84
N LEU A 27 7.49 8.10 -5.29
CA LEU A 27 7.66 8.33 -3.86
C LEU A 27 7.01 9.65 -3.43
N GLN A 28 7.17 10.73 -4.20
CA GLN A 28 6.53 12.00 -3.93
C GLN A 28 5.00 11.90 -3.95
N LEU A 29 4.42 11.14 -4.90
CA LEU A 29 2.96 10.92 -4.95
C LEU A 29 2.45 10.29 -3.67
N ILE A 30 3.14 9.27 -3.14
CA ILE A 30 2.79 8.64 -1.86
C ILE A 30 2.97 9.64 -0.70
N GLU A 31 4.08 10.36 -0.66
CA GLU A 31 4.41 11.29 0.42
C GLU A 31 3.43 12.49 0.48
N ILE A 32 2.86 12.93 -0.64
CA ILE A 32 1.83 13.98 -0.66
C ILE A 32 0.62 13.57 0.18
N SER A 33 0.05 12.38 -0.07
CA SER A 33 -1.09 11.87 0.70
C SER A 33 -0.74 11.64 2.16
N MET A 34 0.46 11.12 2.45
CA MET A 34 0.90 10.94 3.84
C MET A 34 1.03 12.27 4.59
N ASN A 35 1.62 13.29 3.97
CA ASN A 35 1.81 14.60 4.57
C ASN A 35 0.48 15.36 4.75
N ALA A 36 -0.54 15.05 3.93
CA ALA A 36 -1.90 15.55 4.08
C ALA A 36 -2.67 14.85 5.21
N GLY A 37 -2.12 13.80 5.82
CA GLY A 37 -2.82 13.00 6.83
C GLY A 37 -3.87 12.06 6.22
N GLU A 38 -3.67 11.64 4.97
CA GLU A 38 -4.57 10.76 4.22
C GLU A 38 -3.95 9.37 4.01
N PRO A 39 -3.88 8.52 5.05
CA PRO A 39 -3.21 7.24 4.95
C PRO A 39 -3.91 6.27 3.98
N TYR A 40 -5.24 6.33 3.87
CA TYR A 40 -5.99 5.52 2.91
C TYR A 40 -5.65 5.90 1.46
N SER A 41 -5.61 7.20 1.14
CA SER A 41 -5.16 7.68 -0.18
C SER A 41 -3.74 7.22 -0.50
N ALA A 42 -2.83 7.28 0.49
CA ALA A 42 -1.46 6.81 0.34
C ALA A 42 -1.41 5.29 0.06
N LEU A 43 -2.17 4.48 0.80
CA LEU A 43 -2.23 3.03 0.59
C LEU A 43 -2.80 2.64 -0.78
N SER A 44 -3.87 3.31 -1.21
CA SER A 44 -4.45 3.12 -2.54
C SER A 44 -3.45 3.48 -3.64
N THR A 45 -2.72 4.59 -3.46
CA THR A 45 -1.64 5.00 -4.37
C THR A 45 -0.50 3.98 -4.41
N CYS A 46 -0.07 3.47 -3.25
CA CYS A 46 0.92 2.40 -3.18
C CYS A 46 0.47 1.13 -3.92
N MET A 47 -0.80 0.71 -3.76
CA MET A 47 -1.35 -0.45 -4.46
C MET A 47 -1.36 -0.23 -5.99
N GLY A 48 -1.79 0.96 -6.44
CA GLY A 48 -1.77 1.33 -7.85
C GLY A 48 -0.37 1.34 -8.45
N ILE A 49 0.61 1.90 -7.74
CA ILE A 49 2.02 1.90 -8.18
C ILE A 49 2.58 0.48 -8.20
N ALA A 50 2.26 -0.35 -7.21
CA ALA A 50 2.71 -1.73 -7.17
C ALA A 50 2.15 -2.55 -8.35
N GLN A 51 0.90 -2.32 -8.73
CA GLN A 51 0.28 -2.88 -9.91
C GLN A 51 0.96 -2.38 -11.19
N GLU A 52 1.08 -1.06 -11.36
CA GLU A 52 1.69 -0.41 -12.54
C GLU A 52 3.12 -0.90 -12.81
N LEU A 53 3.93 -0.98 -11.75
CA LEU A 53 5.34 -1.35 -11.84
C LEU A 53 5.59 -2.85 -11.67
N SER A 54 4.53 -3.66 -11.53
CA SER A 54 4.64 -5.10 -11.27
C SER A 54 5.56 -5.41 -10.08
N ILE A 55 5.33 -4.74 -8.95
CA ILE A 55 6.07 -4.96 -7.70
C ILE A 55 5.33 -6.02 -6.87
N ALA A 56 6.03 -7.11 -6.55
CA ALA A 56 5.47 -8.13 -5.67
C ALA A 56 5.34 -7.58 -4.24
N LEU A 57 4.14 -7.69 -3.67
CA LEU A 57 3.87 -7.28 -2.29
C LEU A 57 3.79 -8.48 -1.35
N PRO A 58 4.39 -8.41 -0.16
CA PRO A 58 4.19 -9.42 0.88
C PRO A 58 2.69 -9.63 1.14
N PRO A 59 2.20 -10.89 1.22
CA PRO A 59 0.79 -11.17 1.44
C PRO A 59 0.22 -10.50 2.69
N LEU A 60 1.07 -10.30 3.72
CA LEU A 60 0.69 -9.60 4.94
C LEU A 60 0.26 -8.15 4.69
N PHE A 61 0.87 -7.43 3.74
CA PHE A 61 0.42 -6.08 3.39
C PHE A 61 -0.97 -6.11 2.77
N ILE A 62 -1.20 -7.01 1.80
CA ILE A 62 -2.49 -7.16 1.13
C ILE A 62 -3.59 -7.48 2.16
N GLU A 63 -3.34 -8.45 3.05
CA GLU A 63 -4.25 -8.82 4.12
C GLU A 63 -4.57 -7.61 5.01
N LYS A 64 -3.54 -6.91 5.51
CA LYS A 64 -3.75 -5.79 6.44
C LYS A 64 -4.47 -4.61 5.79
N ILE A 65 -4.12 -4.26 4.55
CA ILE A 65 -4.74 -3.16 3.82
C ILE A 65 -6.21 -3.47 3.55
N THR A 66 -6.52 -4.65 3.04
CA THR A 66 -7.91 -5.04 2.70
C THR A 66 -8.82 -5.12 3.92
N HIS A 67 -8.29 -5.37 5.12
CA HIS A 67 -9.07 -5.45 6.36
C HIS A 67 -9.24 -4.11 7.10
N LEU A 68 -8.65 -3.02 6.61
CA LEU A 68 -8.84 -1.71 7.24
C LEU A 68 -10.34 -1.32 7.25
N PRO A 69 -10.84 -0.71 8.34
CA PRO A 69 -12.27 -0.54 8.56
C PRO A 69 -12.91 0.52 7.65
N SER A 70 -12.19 1.60 7.32
CA SER A 70 -12.76 2.77 6.64
C SER A 70 -12.89 2.64 5.12
N TRP A 71 -12.54 1.50 4.53
CA TRP A 71 -12.81 1.24 3.12
C TRP A 71 -14.31 1.01 2.89
N ASN A 72 -14.86 1.69 1.90
CA ASN A 72 -16.19 1.39 1.39
C ASN A 72 -16.14 0.17 0.44
N ASP A 73 -17.31 -0.34 0.03
CA ASP A 73 -17.40 -1.54 -0.81
C ASP A 73 -16.70 -1.39 -2.17
N PHE A 74 -16.79 -0.19 -2.77
CA PHE A 74 -16.12 0.12 -4.03
C PHE A 74 -14.58 0.10 -3.88
N ASP A 75 -14.05 0.72 -2.83
CA ASP A 75 -12.60 0.71 -2.56
C ASP A 75 -12.10 -0.73 -2.33
N ARG A 76 -12.90 -1.56 -1.64
CA ARG A 76 -12.57 -2.97 -1.41
C ARG A 76 -12.53 -3.77 -2.71
N GLU A 77 -13.46 -3.53 -3.62
CA GLU A 77 -13.47 -4.16 -4.94
C GLU A 77 -12.24 -3.77 -5.75
N VAL A 78 -11.93 -2.46 -5.82
CA VAL A 78 -10.72 -1.96 -6.49
C VAL A 78 -9.45 -2.59 -5.89
N LEU A 79 -9.33 -2.62 -4.56
CA LEU A 79 -8.17 -3.23 -3.89
C LEU A 79 -8.04 -4.73 -4.19
N ALA A 80 -9.16 -5.44 -4.28
CA ALA A 80 -9.17 -6.86 -4.61
C ALA A 80 -8.74 -7.10 -6.07
N GLU A 81 -9.22 -6.29 -7.01
CA GLU A 81 -8.80 -6.35 -8.41
C GLU A 81 -7.31 -6.06 -8.57
N GLN A 82 -6.81 -5.01 -7.90
CA GLN A 82 -5.39 -4.67 -7.88
C GLN A 82 -4.55 -5.82 -7.33
N ALA A 83 -4.97 -6.41 -6.20
CA ALA A 83 -4.25 -7.51 -5.58
C ALA A 83 -4.16 -8.76 -6.48
N GLN A 84 -5.18 -9.05 -7.28
CA GLN A 84 -5.16 -10.17 -8.23
C GLN A 84 -4.19 -9.98 -9.40
N GLN A 85 -3.83 -8.73 -9.70
CA GLN A 85 -2.92 -8.39 -10.79
C GLN A 85 -1.46 -8.24 -10.34
N LEU A 86 -1.20 -8.31 -9.04
CA LEU A 86 0.16 -8.27 -8.51
C LEU A 86 0.91 -9.56 -8.84
N PRO A 87 2.22 -9.49 -9.10
CA PRO A 87 3.03 -10.69 -9.28
C PRO A 87 3.19 -11.46 -7.97
N ASP A 88 3.42 -12.76 -8.09
CA ASP A 88 3.62 -13.65 -6.95
C ASP A 88 4.77 -13.19 -6.06
N TRP A 89 4.50 -13.11 -4.76
CA TRP A 89 5.52 -12.82 -3.77
C TRP A 89 6.30 -14.09 -3.41
N PHE A 90 7.44 -14.28 -4.05
CA PHE A 90 8.37 -15.35 -3.69
C PHE A 90 9.21 -14.96 -2.48
N ARG A 91 8.90 -15.55 -1.33
CA ARG A 91 9.82 -15.55 -0.20
C ARG A 91 11.02 -16.42 -0.59
N LEU A 92 12.21 -15.83 -0.77
CA LEU A 92 13.43 -16.58 -0.55
C LEU A 92 13.41 -16.98 0.93
N ALA A 93 12.96 -18.21 1.20
CA ALA A 93 13.16 -18.84 2.48
C ALA A 93 14.67 -18.83 2.75
N SER A 94 15.07 -18.13 3.81
CA SER A 94 16.36 -18.28 4.46
C SER A 94 16.10 -18.64 5.91
#